data_AF-A0A4Q3CIB5-F1
#
_entry.id   AF-A0A4Q3CIB5-F1
#
_cell.length_a   1.000
_cell.length_b   1.000
_cell.length_c   1.000
_cell.angle_alpha   90.00
_cell.angle_beta   90.00
_cell.angle_gamma   90.00
#
_symmetry.space_group_name_H-M   'P 1'
#
loop_
_entity.id
_entity.type
_entity.pdbx_description
1 polymer ?
#
loop_
_entity_poly.entity_id
_entity_poly.type
_entity_poly.pdbx_seq_one_letter_code
_entity_poly.pdbx_strand_id
1 'polypeptide(L)'
;MTKKETVLDAIVAQGSLPLFYFDDQEVSLQITRTLYKAGIRVFEYTNHGSQALDNFIELKKLQQAEMPDLYLGIGTIKTVDQAETFLSAGADFVVAPV
;
A
#
# COMPACT_ATOMS: atom_id res chain seq x y z
N MET A 1 3.25 4.04 -20.70
CA MET A 1 3.92 4.12 -19.40
C MET A 1 3.97 2.75 -18.77
N THR A 2 5.08 2.44 -18.13
CA THR A 2 5.20 1.30 -17.21
C THR A 2 4.48 1.62 -15.90
N LYS A 3 4.08 0.60 -15.14
CA LYS A 3 3.50 0.77 -13.79
C LYS A 3 4.40 1.60 -12.88
N LYS A 4 5.72 1.41 -12.99
CA LYS A 4 6.73 2.16 -12.24
C LYS A 4 6.64 3.67 -12.52
N GLU A 5 6.58 4.06 -13.79
CA GLU A 5 6.46 5.48 -14.19
C GLU A 5 5.15 6.07 -13.67
N THR A 6 4.03 5.36 -13.84
CA THR A 6 2.72 5.82 -13.37
C THR A 6 2.69 6.07 -11.86
N VAL A 7 3.26 5.15 -11.06
CA VAL A 7 3.32 5.30 -9.60
C VAL A 7 4.23 6.46 -9.20
N LEU A 8 5.41 6.60 -9.82
CA LEU A 8 6.33 7.70 -9.52
C LEU A 8 5.71 9.07 -9.84
N ASP A 9 5.07 9.21 -11.01
CA ASP A 9 4.42 10.45 -11.42
C ASP A 9 3.26 10.80 -10.47
N ALA A 10 2.47 9.80 -10.05
CA ALA A 10 1.39 10.00 -9.09
C ALA A 10 1.90 10.45 -7.71
N ILE A 11 3.00 9.88 -7.21
CA ILE A 11 3.64 10.32 -5.96
C ILE A 11 4.10 11.78 -6.07
N VAL A 12 4.79 12.14 -7.17
CA VAL A 12 5.29 13.51 -7.37
C VAL A 12 4.14 14.51 -7.50
N ALA A 13 3.09 14.19 -8.26
CA ALA A 13 1.93 15.05 -8.44
C ALA A 13 1.11 15.22 -7.15
N GLN A 14 0.96 14.14 -6.36
CA GLN A 14 0.30 14.17 -5.06
C GLN A 14 1.10 14.96 -4.00
N GLY A 15 2.43 15.03 -4.15
CA GLY A 15 3.34 15.77 -3.26
C GLY A 15 3.55 15.14 -1.88
N SER A 16 3.00 13.95 -1.65
CA SER A 16 3.16 13.20 -0.39
C SER A 16 3.01 11.70 -0.66
N LEU A 17 3.56 10.87 0.23
CA LEU A 17 3.33 9.42 0.27
C LEU A 17 2.97 9.04 1.71
N PRO A 18 1.68 8.98 2.07
CA PRO A 18 1.28 8.59 3.41
C PRO A 18 1.74 7.16 3.73
N LEU A 19 2.31 6.99 4.92
CA LEU A 19 2.62 5.69 5.52
C LEU A 19 1.76 5.47 6.75
N PHE A 20 1.23 4.25 6.92
CA PHE A 20 0.58 3.86 8.15
C PHE A 20 0.57 2.33 8.35
N TYR A 21 0.21 1.93 9.57
CA TYR A 21 -0.08 0.56 9.96
C TYR A 21 -0.96 0.56 11.21
N PHE A 22 -1.93 -0.35 11.26
CA PHE A 22 -2.67 -0.69 12.47
C PHE A 22 -2.85 -2.21 12.56
N ASP A 23 -2.78 -2.76 13.78
CA ASP A 23 -3.06 -4.17 14.03
C ASP A 23 -4.52 -4.52 13.64
N ASP A 24 -5.45 -3.63 13.95
CA ASP A 24 -6.87 -3.79 13.62
C ASP A 24 -7.11 -3.58 12.11
N GLN A 25 -7.64 -4.62 11.48
CA GLN A 25 -7.95 -4.63 10.05
C GLN A 25 -8.97 -3.56 9.67
N GLU A 26 -10.05 -3.41 10.44
CA GLU A 26 -11.13 -2.47 10.13
C GLU A 26 -10.62 -1.03 10.21
N VAL A 27 -9.77 -0.72 11.19
CA VAL A 27 -9.10 0.59 11.26
C VAL A 27 -8.30 0.85 9.99
N SER A 28 -7.53 -0.12 9.52
CA SER A 28 -6.73 0.00 8.30
C SER A 28 -7.61 0.25 7.06
N LEU A 29 -8.70 -0.51 6.92
CA LEU A 29 -9.67 -0.35 5.82
C LEU A 29 -10.33 1.04 5.84
N GLN A 30 -10.74 1.53 7.01
CA GLN A 30 -11.37 2.84 7.16
C GLN A 30 -10.41 3.99 6.87
N ILE A 31 -9.15 3.88 7.29
CA ILE A 31 -8.11 4.86 6.95
C ILE A 31 -7.88 4.90 5.44
N THR A 32 -7.76 3.74 4.80
CA THR A 32 -7.63 3.66 3.33
C THR A 32 -8.80 4.33 2.61
N ARG A 33 -10.05 4.04 3.00
CA ARG A 33 -11.23 4.73 2.44
C ARG A 33 -11.18 6.24 2.65
N THR A 34 -10.73 6.67 3.83
CA THR A 34 -10.65 8.09 4.19
C THR A 34 -9.61 8.82 3.36
N LEU A 35 -8.39 8.28 3.24
CA LEU A 35 -7.33 8.85 2.41
C LEU A 35 -7.73 8.90 0.94
N TYR A 36 -8.35 7.82 0.44
CA TYR A 36 -8.83 7.76 -0.93
C TYR A 36 -9.89 8.84 -1.22
N LYS A 37 -10.88 9.02 -0.32
CA LYS A 37 -11.88 10.10 -0.43
C LYS A 37 -11.26 11.50 -0.37
N ALA A 38 -10.13 11.66 0.34
CA ALA A 38 -9.38 12.90 0.42
C ALA A 38 -8.51 13.19 -0.83
N GLY A 39 -8.52 12.32 -1.84
CA GLY A 39 -7.78 12.51 -3.09
C GLY A 39 -6.43 11.81 -3.15
N ILE A 40 -6.05 11.03 -2.13
CA ILE A 40 -4.82 10.25 -2.14
C ILE A 40 -4.98 9.05 -3.07
N ARG A 41 -4.01 8.85 -3.97
CA ARG A 41 -3.96 7.76 -4.96
C ARG A 41 -2.73 6.89 -4.86
N VAL A 42 -1.77 7.26 -4.01
CA VAL A 42 -0.65 6.40 -3.66
C VAL A 42 -0.39 6.48 -2.17
N PHE A 43 -0.30 5.34 -1.50
CA PHE A 43 0.18 5.23 -0.12
C PHE A 43 0.94 3.92 0.10
N GLU A 44 1.69 3.88 1.18
CA GLU A 44 2.51 2.76 1.61
C GLU A 44 1.94 2.20 2.93
N TYR A 45 1.60 0.92 2.93
CA TYR A 45 1.32 0.21 4.17
C TYR A 45 2.63 -0.29 4.78
N THR A 46 2.79 -0.27 6.09
CA THR A 46 4.04 -0.70 6.72
C THR A 46 3.98 -2.19 7.07
N ASN A 47 4.98 -2.98 6.65
CA ASN A 47 5.15 -4.36 7.13
C ASN A 47 5.63 -4.35 8.60
N HIS A 48 4.69 -4.14 9.51
CA HIS A 48 4.91 -4.09 10.95
C HIS A 48 3.97 -5.06 11.66
N GLY A 49 4.42 -5.73 12.71
CA GLY A 49 3.58 -6.68 13.46
C GLY A 49 3.18 -7.93 12.66
N SER A 50 2.51 -8.87 13.33
CA SER A 50 2.06 -10.13 12.72
C SER A 50 0.89 -9.92 11.76
N GLN A 51 0.07 -8.89 11.97
CA GLN A 51 -1.15 -8.64 11.20
C GLN A 51 -0.91 -7.96 9.85
N ALA A 52 0.31 -7.51 9.54
CA ALA A 52 0.57 -6.72 8.33
C ALA A 52 0.15 -7.43 7.05
N LEU A 53 0.47 -8.72 6.90
CA LEU A 53 0.16 -9.47 5.69
C LEU A 53 -1.34 -9.65 5.50
N ASP A 54 -2.05 -10.10 6.53
CA ASP A 54 -3.50 -10.33 6.47
C ASP A 54 -4.24 -9.02 6.18
N ASN A 55 -3.87 -7.94 6.88
CA ASN A 55 -4.45 -6.61 6.65
C ASN A 55 -4.15 -6.12 5.23
N PHE A 56 -2.94 -6.35 4.72
CA PHE A 56 -2.57 -5.96 3.35
C PHE A 56 -3.39 -6.70 2.30
N ILE A 57 -3.66 -7.99 2.48
CA ILE A 57 -4.51 -8.77 1.57
C ILE A 57 -5.92 -8.18 1.51
N GLU A 58 -6.50 -7.82 2.66
CA GLU A 58 -7.82 -7.18 2.70
C GLU A 58 -7.83 -5.78 2.10
N LEU A 59 -6.75 -5.01 2.31
CA LEU A 59 -6.57 -3.70 1.66
C LEU A 59 -6.50 -3.83 0.13
N LYS A 60 -5.82 -4.85 -0.40
CA LYS A 60 -5.77 -5.13 -1.85
C LYS A 60 -7.13 -5.54 -2.40
N LYS A 61 -7.91 -6.35 -1.65
CA LYS A 61 -9.30 -6.68 -2.03
C LYS A 61 -10.18 -5.43 -2.06
N LEU A 62 -10.07 -4.58 -1.03
CA LEU A 62 -10.78 -3.31 -0.96
C LEU A 62 -10.42 -2.39 -2.15
N GLN A 63 -9.13 -2.26 -2.46
CA GLN A 63 -8.65 -1.48 -3.59
C GLN A 63 -9.29 -1.95 -4.91
N GLN A 64 -9.26 -3.27 -5.16
CA GLN A 64 -9.83 -3.85 -6.38
C GLN A 64 -11.34 -3.62 -6.50
N ALA A 65 -12.05 -3.63 -5.36
CA ALA A 65 -13.50 -3.46 -5.33
C ALA A 65 -13.95 -1.99 -5.46
N GLU A 66 -13.23 -1.06 -4.82
CA GLU A 66 -13.73 0.30 -4.59
C GLU A 66 -12.81 1.42 -5.14
N MET A 67 -11.55 1.13 -5.48
CA MET A 67 -10.50 2.16 -5.68
C MET A 67 -9.59 1.85 -6.90
N PRO A 68 -10.14 1.91 -8.14
CA PRO A 68 -9.43 1.45 -9.33
C PRO A 68 -8.18 2.25 -9.71
N ASP A 69 -8.03 3.49 -9.21
CA ASP A 69 -6.89 4.38 -9.46
C ASP A 69 -5.95 4.52 -8.25
N LEU A 70 -6.18 3.74 -7.18
CA LEU A 70 -5.26 3.65 -6.06
C LEU A 70 -4.10 2.70 -6.37
N TYR A 71 -2.88 3.08 -6.01
CA TYR A 71 -1.70 2.21 -5.93
C TYR A 71 -1.27 2.03 -4.48
N LEU A 72 -1.14 0.77 -4.05
CA LEU A 72 -0.79 0.38 -2.70
C LEU A 72 0.59 -0.30 -2.65
N GLY A 73 1.56 0.36 -2.03
CA GLY A 73 2.87 -0.19 -1.76
C GLY A 73 2.99 -0.80 -0.37
N ILE A 74 4.06 -1.58 -0.18
CA ILE A 74 4.44 -2.11 1.13
C ILE A 74 5.84 -1.62 1.52
N GLY A 75 5.94 -1.16 2.76
CA GLY A 75 7.13 -0.64 3.41
C GLY A 75 7.79 -1.61 4.37
N THR A 76 8.99 -1.25 4.85
CA THR A 76 9.73 -2.02 5.88
C THR A 76 10.04 -3.45 5.44
N ILE A 77 10.26 -3.65 4.14
CA ILE A 77 10.69 -4.95 3.60
C ILE A 77 12.21 -5.09 3.76
N LYS A 78 12.65 -6.11 4.51
CA LYS A 78 14.06 -6.32 4.87
C LYS A 78 14.67 -7.57 4.25
N THR A 79 13.85 -8.46 3.70
CA THR A 79 14.30 -9.73 3.10
C THR A 79 13.64 -9.97 1.76
N VAL A 80 14.25 -10.82 0.95
CA VAL A 80 13.69 -11.26 -0.33
C VAL A 80 12.37 -12.00 -0.13
N ASP A 81 12.30 -12.92 0.84
CA ASP A 81 11.08 -13.67 1.15
C ASP A 81 9.90 -12.76 1.50
N GLN A 82 10.15 -11.67 2.24
CA GLN A 82 9.12 -10.67 2.53
C GLN A 82 8.67 -9.97 1.25
N ALA A 83 9.62 -9.56 0.39
CA ALA A 83 9.28 -8.93 -0.89
C ALA A 83 8.43 -9.86 -1.76
N GLU A 84 8.83 -11.13 -1.91
CA GLU A 84 8.09 -12.13 -2.69
C GLU A 84 6.68 -12.38 -2.13
N THR A 85 6.56 -12.43 -0.81
CA THR A 85 5.26 -12.60 -0.12
C THR A 85 4.30 -11.47 -0.45
N PHE A 86 4.73 -10.21 -0.31
CA PHE A 86 3.86 -9.07 -0.57
C PHE A 86 3.64 -8.78 -2.06
N LEU A 87 4.61 -9.08 -2.93
CA LEU A 87 4.40 -9.06 -4.38
C LEU A 87 3.33 -10.08 -4.77
N SER A 88 3.35 -11.28 -4.19
CA SER A 88 2.32 -12.31 -4.38
C SER A 88 0.95 -11.88 -3.84
N ALA A 89 0.93 -11.11 -2.75
CA ALA A 89 -0.29 -10.48 -2.23
C ALA A 89 -0.80 -9.31 -3.11
N GLY A 90 -0.04 -8.91 -4.14
CA GLY A 90 -0.43 -7.91 -5.12
C GLY A 90 0.10 -6.50 -4.85
N ALA A 91 1.16 -6.34 -4.07
CA ALA A 91 1.77 -5.04 -3.84
C ALA A 91 2.13 -4.33 -5.16
N ASP A 92 1.83 -3.04 -5.23
CA ASP A 92 2.09 -2.25 -6.43
C ASP A 92 3.55 -1.84 -6.56
N PHE A 93 4.23 -1.68 -5.42
CA PHE A 93 5.65 -1.43 -5.28
C PHE A 93 6.12 -1.85 -3.88
N VAL A 94 7.43 -1.96 -3.72
CA VAL A 94 8.10 -2.33 -2.46
C VAL A 94 9.06 -1.22 -2.07
N VAL A 95 9.05 -0.85 -0.79
CA VAL A 95 9.99 0.08 -0.17
C VAL A 95 10.78 -0.67 0.91
N ALA A 96 12.11 -0.63 0.78
CA ALA A 96 13.05 -1.19 1.73
C ALA A 96 13.79 -0.05 2.44
N PRO A 97 13.96 -0.11 3.78
CA PRO A 97 14.85 0.81 4.48
C PRO A 97 16.31 0.55 4.07
N VAL A 98 17.15 1.57 4.23
CA VAL A 98 18.60 1.49 4.06
C VAL A 98 19.25 0.66 5.16
#